data_AF-A0A3D6DZB8-F1
#
_entry.id   AF-A0A3D6DZB8-F1
#
_cell.length_a   1.000
_cell.length_b   1.000
_cell.length_c   1.000
_cell.angle_alpha   90.00
_cell.angle_beta   90.00
_cell.angle_gamma   90.00
#
_symmetry.space_group_name_H-M   'P 1'
#
loop_
_entity.id
_entity.type
_entity.pdbx_description
1 polymer ?
#
loop_
_entity_poly.entity_id
_entity_poly.type
_entity_poly.pdbx_seq_one_letter_code
_entity_poly.pdbx_strand_id
1 'polypeptide(L)'
;IAAGVTYLGRAKTPVAVSLVSEVPDMPHRLLPSRMGDRLLRVPHTGRLDELDVAFDAGRRASVAGMVGYTDIVGRIAPSPWGELLPLRPGRLVDMRRTAQLADGLRAAVLSRAGDGASPLLHGHGGDHAAWAIIPDVGHTHARGHVLGLGLWLPRGIDEQARTDCVLPLMQVDHLNFGDRQVSVGMPPAHQQTPRGLWRQTWCHPSLTWASVTPVVLDRHPKRGQRVEDVVADSVEMAGYPRPVDVKLGQFSAFRGAPLAREFSPRSRGCWTHVALAFEQRVAGPLLVGKDRHFGLGLLRPVDDVRALS
;
A
#
# COMPACT_ATOMS: atom_id res chain seq x y z
N ILE A 1 -33.73 -2.49 -18.27
CA ILE A 1 -32.40 -2.10 -18.80
C ILE A 1 -31.46 -3.31 -18.89
N ALA A 2 -31.13 -4.01 -17.80
CA ALA A 2 -30.23 -5.18 -17.85
C ALA A 2 -30.73 -6.34 -18.75
N ALA A 3 -32.05 -6.52 -18.87
CA ALA A 3 -32.66 -7.50 -19.78
C ALA A 3 -32.44 -7.23 -21.29
N GLY A 4 -31.99 -6.02 -21.65
CA GLY A 4 -31.76 -5.62 -23.04
C GLY A 4 -30.30 -5.73 -23.50
N VAL A 5 -29.42 -6.33 -22.69
CA VAL A 5 -28.01 -6.51 -23.06
C VAL A 5 -27.89 -7.63 -24.08
N THR A 6 -27.68 -7.28 -25.34
CA THR A 6 -27.49 -8.24 -26.44
C THR A 6 -26.03 -8.69 -26.60
N TYR A 7 -25.08 -7.86 -26.17
CA TYR A 7 -23.66 -8.17 -26.26
C TYR A 7 -22.84 -7.40 -25.23
N LEU A 8 -21.89 -8.09 -24.60
CA LEU A 8 -20.86 -7.50 -23.76
C LEU A 8 -19.50 -8.10 -24.16
N GLY A 9 -18.46 -7.29 -24.28
CA GLY A 9 -17.10 -7.75 -24.62
C GLY A 9 -16.57 -7.25 -25.96
N ARG A 10 -15.52 -7.89 -26.46
CA ARG A 10 -14.93 -7.67 -27.80
C ARG A 10 -14.68 -9.03 -28.45
N ALA A 11 -14.52 -9.10 -29.78
CA ALA A 11 -14.25 -10.35 -30.50
C ALA A 11 -13.04 -11.14 -29.94
N LYS A 12 -12.09 -10.47 -29.28
CA LYS A 12 -10.89 -11.07 -28.66
C LYS A 12 -11.05 -11.38 -27.17
N THR A 13 -12.20 -11.08 -26.57
CA THR A 13 -12.47 -11.24 -25.13
C THR A 13 -13.97 -11.56 -24.96
N PRO A 14 -14.37 -12.82 -25.17
CA PRO A 14 -15.77 -13.21 -25.07
C PRO A 14 -16.24 -13.02 -23.62
N VAL A 15 -17.40 -12.37 -23.46
CA VAL A 15 -18.07 -12.23 -22.16
C VAL A 15 -19.49 -12.75 -22.34
N ALA A 16 -19.93 -13.59 -21.40
CA ALA A 16 -21.32 -14.02 -21.30
C ALA A 16 -22.01 -13.19 -20.21
N VAL A 17 -23.23 -12.74 -20.51
CA VAL A 17 -24.10 -12.04 -19.55
C VAL A 17 -25.37 -12.83 -19.42
N SER A 18 -25.81 -13.06 -18.20
CA SER A 18 -27.10 -13.67 -17.89
C SER A 18 -27.81 -12.80 -16.88
N LEU A 19 -29.09 -12.51 -17.13
CA LEU A 19 -29.94 -11.88 -16.15
C LEU A 19 -30.56 -12.97 -15.28
N VAL A 20 -30.33 -12.90 -13.98
CA VAL A 20 -30.84 -13.86 -13.00
C VAL A 20 -31.58 -13.11 -11.89
N SER A 21 -32.65 -13.71 -11.37
CA SER A 21 -33.39 -13.18 -10.20
C SER A 21 -32.64 -13.46 -8.89
N GLU A 22 -31.91 -14.57 -8.84
CA GLU A 22 -31.01 -14.94 -7.75
C GLU A 22 -29.64 -15.27 -8.33
N VAL A 23 -28.59 -14.71 -7.74
CA VAL A 23 -27.22 -14.95 -8.20
C VAL A 23 -26.83 -16.37 -7.78
N PRO A 24 -26.53 -17.30 -8.73
CA PRO A 24 -26.10 -18.64 -8.39
C PRO A 24 -24.81 -18.60 -7.58
N ASP A 25 -24.44 -19.73 -6.99
CA ASP A 25 -23.10 -19.84 -6.40
C ASP A 25 -22.07 -19.73 -7.53
N MET A 26 -21.24 -18.71 -7.45
CA MET A 26 -20.30 -18.34 -8.49
C MET A 26 -18.91 -18.34 -7.86
N PRO A 27 -17.86 -18.77 -8.60
CA PRO A 27 -16.50 -18.78 -8.06
C PRO A 27 -16.00 -17.39 -7.64
N HIS A 28 -16.62 -16.34 -8.19
CA HIS A 28 -16.37 -14.95 -7.84
C HIS A 28 -17.69 -14.19 -7.72
N ARG A 29 -17.78 -13.32 -6.71
CA ARG A 29 -18.89 -12.39 -6.52
C ARG A 29 -18.33 -11.01 -6.23
N LEU A 30 -18.19 -10.20 -7.27
CA LEU A 30 -17.64 -8.86 -7.17
C LEU A 30 -18.72 -7.87 -6.70
N LEU A 31 -18.47 -7.18 -5.58
CA LEU A 31 -19.30 -6.08 -5.09
C LEU A 31 -18.52 -4.76 -5.03
N PRO A 32 -19.17 -3.61 -5.28
CA PRO A 32 -18.55 -2.30 -5.08
C PRO A 32 -18.01 -2.16 -3.66
N SER A 33 -16.77 -1.70 -3.52
CA SER A 33 -16.09 -1.49 -2.25
C SER A 33 -15.12 -0.32 -2.37
N ARG A 34 -15.15 0.60 -1.40
CA ARG A 34 -14.14 1.68 -1.27
C ARG A 34 -12.72 1.13 -1.16
N MET A 35 -12.57 -0.11 -0.73
CA MET A 35 -11.29 -0.79 -0.57
C MET A 35 -11.09 -1.93 -1.58
N GLY A 36 -11.89 -1.95 -2.66
CA GLY A 36 -11.84 -2.97 -3.68
C GLY A 36 -10.45 -3.12 -4.32
N ASP A 37 -10.05 -4.37 -4.55
CA ASP A 37 -8.76 -4.73 -5.13
C ASP A 37 -8.74 -4.70 -6.66
N ARG A 38 -9.92 -4.55 -7.28
CA ARG A 38 -10.09 -4.40 -8.73
C ARG A 38 -10.79 -3.08 -9.03
N LEU A 39 -10.19 -2.23 -9.86
CA LEU A 39 -10.89 -1.05 -10.37
C LEU A 39 -11.62 -1.40 -11.66
N LEU A 40 -12.93 -1.21 -11.66
CA LEU A 40 -13.77 -1.36 -12.83
C LEU A 40 -14.31 0.01 -13.26
N ARG A 41 -14.41 0.24 -14.57
CA ARG A 41 -15.16 1.39 -15.10
C ARG A 41 -16.63 1.08 -14.98
N VAL A 42 -17.35 1.86 -14.18
CA VAL A 42 -18.78 1.65 -13.96
C VAL A 42 -19.56 2.83 -14.55
N PRO A 43 -20.54 2.57 -15.43
CA PRO A 43 -21.45 3.63 -15.88
C PRO A 43 -22.31 4.12 -14.71
N HIS A 44 -22.52 5.43 -14.63
CA HIS A 44 -23.39 6.06 -13.63
C HIS A 44 -24.70 6.55 -14.26
N THR A 45 -25.67 6.92 -13.43
CA THR A 45 -26.93 7.51 -13.90
C THR A 45 -26.67 8.79 -14.69
N GLY A 46 -27.32 8.96 -15.85
CA GLY A 46 -27.10 10.10 -16.76
C GLY A 46 -25.92 9.92 -17.73
N ARG A 47 -25.18 8.81 -17.62
CA ARG A 47 -24.00 8.58 -18.45
C ARG A 47 -24.31 8.44 -19.95
N LEU A 48 -25.47 7.89 -20.30
CA LEU A 48 -25.86 7.76 -21.71
C LEU A 48 -26.02 9.14 -22.34
N ASP A 49 -26.73 10.05 -21.67
CA ASP A 49 -26.94 11.43 -22.13
C ASP A 49 -25.60 12.17 -22.30
N GLU A 50 -24.64 11.98 -21.38
CA GLU A 50 -23.28 12.54 -21.51
C GLU A 50 -22.55 12.03 -22.77
N LEU A 51 -22.73 10.75 -23.11
CA LEU A 51 -22.13 10.13 -24.29
C LEU A 51 -22.77 10.68 -25.57
N ASP A 52 -24.09 10.79 -25.60
CA ASP A 52 -24.85 11.30 -26.75
C ASP A 52 -24.50 12.77 -27.02
N VAL A 53 -24.48 13.62 -25.98
CA VAL A 53 -24.05 15.03 -26.09
C VAL A 53 -22.62 15.16 -26.63
N ALA A 54 -21.71 14.27 -26.21
CA ALA A 54 -20.34 14.30 -26.71
C ALA A 54 -20.25 13.86 -28.19
N PHE A 55 -21.04 12.84 -28.57
CA PHE A 55 -21.12 12.33 -29.93
C PHE A 55 -21.68 13.38 -30.90
N ASP A 56 -22.81 13.99 -30.55
CA ASP A 56 -23.44 15.05 -31.35
C ASP A 56 -22.52 16.26 -31.54
N ALA A 57 -21.70 16.54 -30.54
CA ALA A 57 -20.72 17.62 -30.59
C ALA A 57 -19.39 17.22 -31.28
N GLY A 58 -19.27 16.01 -31.84
CA GLY A 58 -18.06 15.52 -32.52
C GLY A 58 -16.85 15.38 -31.58
N ARG A 59 -17.07 15.23 -30.27
CA ARG A 59 -16.01 15.14 -29.27
C ARG A 59 -15.95 13.76 -28.62
N ARG A 60 -14.78 13.44 -28.08
CA ARG A 60 -14.61 12.24 -27.26
C ARG A 60 -15.20 12.50 -25.86
N ALA A 61 -16.11 11.63 -25.42
CA ALA A 61 -16.64 11.69 -24.06
C ALA A 61 -15.54 11.43 -23.01
N SER A 62 -15.75 11.95 -21.80
CA SER A 62 -14.92 11.66 -20.63
C SER A 62 -14.84 10.14 -20.37
N VAL A 63 -13.92 9.65 -19.56
CA VAL A 63 -13.91 8.22 -19.19
C VAL A 63 -14.86 8.02 -18.01
N ALA A 64 -15.64 6.94 -18.00
CA ALA A 64 -16.48 6.60 -16.86
C ALA A 64 -15.65 6.46 -15.57
N GLY A 65 -16.26 6.80 -14.43
CA GLY A 65 -15.61 6.71 -13.13
C GLY A 65 -15.09 5.31 -12.84
N MET A 66 -13.94 5.24 -12.17
CA MET A 66 -13.39 3.98 -11.66
C MET A 66 -14.00 3.72 -10.28
N VAL A 67 -14.61 2.55 -10.10
CA VAL A 67 -15.13 2.07 -8.82
C VAL A 67 -14.33 0.84 -8.41
N GLY A 68 -13.93 0.77 -7.14
CA GLY A 68 -13.30 -0.41 -6.57
C GLY A 68 -14.33 -1.53 -6.38
N TYR A 69 -13.96 -2.76 -6.74
CA TYR A 69 -14.72 -3.98 -6.49
C TYR A 69 -13.86 -4.95 -5.71
N THR A 70 -14.50 -5.74 -4.84
CA THR A 70 -13.86 -6.87 -4.16
C THR A 70 -14.69 -8.13 -4.39
N ASP A 71 -14.02 -9.26 -4.50
CA ASP A 71 -14.67 -10.56 -4.43
C ASP A 71 -15.04 -10.89 -2.98
N ILE A 72 -16.28 -11.32 -2.75
CA ILE A 72 -16.77 -11.71 -1.42
C ILE A 72 -16.78 -13.23 -1.19
N VAL A 73 -16.51 -14.03 -2.24
CA VAL A 73 -16.46 -15.50 -2.13
C VAL A 73 -15.15 -15.95 -1.47
N GLY A 74 -14.05 -15.24 -1.72
CA GLY A 74 -12.78 -15.43 -1.03
C GLY A 74 -12.72 -14.67 0.29
N ARG A 75 -12.42 -15.34 1.40
CA ARG A 75 -12.07 -14.66 2.66
C ARG A 75 -10.74 -13.92 2.47
N ILE A 76 -10.81 -12.60 2.37
CA ILE A 76 -9.65 -11.73 2.35
C ILE A 76 -9.45 -11.20 3.76
N ALA A 77 -8.33 -11.53 4.38
CA ALA A 77 -7.94 -10.92 5.65
C ALA A 77 -7.65 -9.43 5.42
N PRO A 78 -8.31 -8.51 6.14
CA PRO A 78 -8.08 -7.09 5.95
C PRO A 78 -6.70 -6.67 6.47
N SER A 79 -6.09 -5.67 5.83
CA SER A 79 -5.01 -4.91 6.45
C SER A 79 -5.56 -3.93 7.47
N PRO A 80 -4.87 -3.72 8.62
CA PRO A 80 -5.14 -2.61 9.53
C PRO A 80 -4.98 -1.23 8.88
N TRP A 81 -4.32 -1.15 7.71
CA TRP A 81 -4.04 0.11 7.03
C TRP A 81 -5.12 0.45 5.99
N GLY A 82 -5.54 1.71 5.98
CA GLY A 82 -6.60 2.24 5.12
C GLY A 82 -6.08 2.98 3.90
N GLU A 83 -5.35 4.07 4.14
CA GLU A 83 -5.03 5.08 3.12
C GLU A 83 -3.54 5.40 3.09
N LEU A 84 -3.00 5.62 1.88
CA LEU A 84 -1.68 6.18 1.66
C LEU A 84 -1.81 7.64 1.24
N LEU A 85 -1.10 8.52 1.93
CA LEU A 85 -0.98 9.94 1.62
C LEU A 85 0.48 10.26 1.26
N PRO A 86 0.91 10.13 0.00
CA PRO A 86 2.31 10.31 -0.37
C PRO A 86 2.59 11.71 -0.92
N LEU A 87 3.64 12.35 -0.41
CA LEU A 87 4.37 13.45 -1.06
C LEU A 87 5.50 12.88 -1.92
N ARG A 88 6.02 13.69 -2.84
CA ARG A 88 7.20 13.34 -3.65
C ARG A 88 8.43 14.12 -3.23
N PRO A 89 9.61 13.49 -3.18
CA PRO A 89 10.85 14.22 -2.97
C PRO A 89 11.22 14.99 -4.24
N GLY A 90 11.74 16.21 -4.07
CA GLY A 90 12.18 17.08 -5.16
C GLY A 90 13.46 16.62 -5.86
N ARG A 91 14.09 15.55 -5.38
CA ARG A 91 15.24 14.89 -6.01
C ARG A 91 15.29 13.42 -5.65
N LEU A 92 16.13 12.66 -6.35
CA LEU A 92 16.37 11.25 -6.03
C LEU A 92 17.03 11.12 -4.65
N VAL A 93 16.44 10.28 -3.80
CA VAL A 93 16.99 9.89 -2.49
C VAL A 93 17.01 8.37 -2.45
N ASP A 94 18.10 7.80 -1.92
CA ASP A 94 18.30 6.36 -1.81
C ASP A 94 17.44 5.76 -0.69
N MET A 95 16.77 4.62 -0.94
CA MET A 95 15.89 3.99 0.04
C MET A 95 16.63 3.43 1.27
N ARG A 96 17.95 3.25 1.24
CA ARG A 96 18.73 2.89 2.44
C ARG A 96 18.58 3.91 3.58
N ARG A 97 18.18 5.15 3.23
CA ARG A 97 17.93 6.25 4.18
C ARG A 97 16.50 6.26 4.75
N THR A 98 15.72 5.22 4.51
CA THR A 98 14.29 5.12 4.89
C THR A 98 14.00 5.50 6.34
N ALA A 99 14.72 4.96 7.32
CA ALA A 99 14.48 5.29 8.73
C ALA A 99 14.74 6.78 9.03
N GLN A 100 15.83 7.34 8.48
CA GLN A 100 16.17 8.76 8.63
C GLN A 100 15.14 9.67 7.96
N LEU A 101 14.61 9.27 6.81
CA LEU A 101 13.55 10.00 6.11
C LEU A 101 12.23 9.95 6.88
N ALA A 102 11.88 8.80 7.46
CA ALA A 102 10.68 8.65 8.27
C ALA A 102 10.75 9.52 9.53
N ASP A 103 11.89 9.53 10.23
CA ASP A 103 12.11 10.40 11.38
C ASP A 103 12.06 11.89 11.00
N GLY A 104 12.69 12.25 9.88
CA GLY A 104 12.67 13.61 9.34
C GLY A 104 11.27 14.08 8.97
N LEU A 105 10.50 13.23 8.31
CA LEU A 105 9.11 13.49 7.96
C LEU A 105 8.26 13.64 9.22
N ARG A 106 8.41 12.75 10.19
CA ARG A 106 7.72 12.84 11.48
C ARG A 106 7.98 14.18 12.16
N ALA A 107 9.25 14.57 12.27
CA ALA A 107 9.64 15.83 12.90
C ALA A 107 9.05 17.03 12.16
N ALA A 108 9.11 17.03 10.82
CA ALA A 108 8.56 18.11 10.00
C ALA A 108 7.04 18.23 10.16
N VAL A 109 6.30 17.11 10.11
CA VAL A 109 4.84 17.11 10.26
C VAL A 109 4.42 17.53 11.66
N LEU A 110 5.07 17.01 12.72
CA LEU A 110 4.76 17.42 14.09
C LEU A 110 5.05 18.90 14.34
N SER A 111 6.11 19.45 13.73
CA SER A 111 6.38 20.89 13.80
C SER A 111 5.29 21.75 13.16
N ARG A 112 4.56 21.22 12.16
CA ARG A 112 3.43 21.93 11.53
C ARG A 112 2.13 21.73 12.29
N ALA A 113 1.96 20.57 12.92
CA ALA A 113 0.79 20.27 13.71
C ALA A 113 0.76 21.03 15.06
N GLY A 114 1.93 21.29 15.65
CA GLY A 114 2.05 21.98 16.94
C GLY A 114 1.42 21.17 18.08
N ASP A 115 0.96 21.87 19.12
CA ASP A 115 0.39 21.24 20.33
C ASP A 115 -0.95 20.54 20.08
N GLY A 116 -1.62 20.84 18.96
CA GLY A 116 -2.86 20.21 18.52
C GLY A 116 -2.65 18.95 17.67
N ALA A 117 -1.45 18.37 17.67
CA ALA A 117 -1.16 17.21 16.82
C ALA A 117 -2.06 16.01 17.14
N SER A 118 -2.63 15.42 16.07
CA SER A 118 -3.45 14.22 16.19
C SER A 118 -2.70 13.10 16.92
N PRO A 119 -3.39 12.30 17.77
CA PRO A 119 -2.82 11.11 18.38
C PRO A 119 -2.22 10.11 17.41
N LEU A 120 -2.79 10.07 16.20
CA LEU A 120 -2.31 9.27 15.08
C LEU A 120 -0.92 9.69 14.59
N LEU A 121 -0.42 10.89 14.90
CA LEU A 121 0.91 11.35 14.47
C LEU A 121 1.97 11.10 15.55
N HIS A 122 1.64 11.27 16.83
CA HIS A 122 2.62 11.11 17.91
C HIS A 122 2.79 9.67 18.39
N GLY A 123 1.74 8.83 18.27
CA GLY A 123 1.79 7.40 18.60
C GLY A 123 1.49 7.06 20.06
N HIS A 124 0.67 7.88 20.73
CA HIS A 124 0.13 7.57 22.06
C HIS A 124 -1.36 7.28 21.89
N GLY A 125 -1.87 6.21 22.50
CA GLY A 125 -3.32 5.90 22.50
C GLY A 125 -3.78 4.72 21.64
N GLY A 126 -2.87 3.90 21.10
CA GLY A 126 -3.20 2.63 20.44
C GLY A 126 -3.02 2.66 18.92
N ASP A 127 -3.79 3.49 18.22
CA ASP A 127 -3.69 3.63 16.76
C ASP A 127 -2.67 4.72 16.38
N HIS A 128 -1.75 4.40 15.48
CA HIS A 128 -0.69 5.31 15.02
C HIS A 128 -0.50 5.19 13.50
N ALA A 129 -0.36 6.32 12.83
CA ALA A 129 -0.01 6.35 11.42
C ALA A 129 1.45 5.92 11.21
N ALA A 130 1.70 5.13 10.17
CA ALA A 130 3.06 4.77 9.80
C ALA A 130 3.65 5.82 8.85
N TRP A 131 4.86 6.28 9.15
CA TRP A 131 5.66 7.16 8.30
C TRP A 131 6.15 6.37 7.10
N ALA A 132 5.42 6.48 6.00
CA ALA A 132 5.59 5.67 4.81
C ALA A 132 6.76 6.19 3.97
N ILE A 133 7.68 5.30 3.58
CA ILE A 133 8.69 5.56 2.55
C ILE A 133 8.45 4.56 1.43
N ILE A 134 8.10 5.04 0.24
CA ILE A 134 7.63 4.22 -0.87
C ILE A 134 8.74 4.11 -1.92
N PRO A 135 9.37 2.92 -2.08
CA PRO A 135 10.53 2.76 -2.93
C PRO A 135 10.19 2.37 -4.38
N ASP A 136 11.13 2.64 -5.28
CA ASP A 136 11.15 2.18 -6.67
C ASP A 136 11.68 0.75 -6.78
N VAL A 137 10.77 -0.24 -6.75
CA VAL A 137 11.11 -1.67 -6.66
C VAL A 137 10.22 -2.57 -7.51
N GLY A 138 10.77 -3.73 -7.89
CA GLY A 138 10.02 -4.84 -8.47
C GLY A 138 9.51 -4.60 -9.90
N HIS A 139 10.34 -3.98 -10.74
CA HIS A 139 10.23 -3.93 -12.19
C HIS A 139 11.63 -3.91 -12.82
N THR A 140 11.73 -4.12 -14.14
CA THR A 140 13.00 -4.29 -14.88
C THR A 140 14.04 -3.20 -14.62
N HIS A 141 13.59 -1.96 -14.46
CA HIS A 141 14.45 -0.78 -14.28
C HIS A 141 14.44 -0.22 -12.85
N ALA A 142 13.94 -0.97 -11.88
CA ALA A 142 13.89 -0.54 -10.50
C ALA A 142 15.30 -0.29 -9.94
N ARG A 143 15.50 0.85 -9.26
CA ARG A 143 16.81 1.27 -8.73
C ARG A 143 16.86 1.51 -7.23
N GLY A 144 15.75 1.35 -6.50
CA GLY A 144 15.74 1.53 -5.05
C GLY A 144 15.87 2.98 -4.59
N HIS A 145 15.43 3.93 -5.41
CA HIS A 145 15.24 5.30 -4.96
C HIS A 145 13.84 5.48 -4.38
N VAL A 146 13.65 6.52 -3.57
CA VAL A 146 12.36 6.86 -2.97
C VAL A 146 11.48 7.54 -4.02
N LEU A 147 10.33 6.95 -4.32
CA LEU A 147 9.31 7.53 -5.21
C LEU A 147 8.45 8.57 -4.48
N GLY A 148 8.19 8.31 -3.21
CA GLY A 148 7.36 9.16 -2.36
C GLY A 148 7.49 8.80 -0.88
N LEU A 149 7.02 9.71 -0.04
CA LEU A 149 7.05 9.58 1.40
C LEU A 149 5.82 10.27 2.01
N GLY A 150 5.33 9.79 3.14
CA GLY A 150 4.10 10.33 3.69
C GLY A 150 3.54 9.49 4.82
N LEU A 151 2.22 9.28 4.81
CA LEU A 151 1.52 8.54 5.86
C LEU A 151 0.77 7.34 5.30
N TRP A 152 0.88 6.20 5.98
CA TRP A 152 -0.17 5.18 5.99
C TRP A 152 -1.06 5.43 7.19
N LEU A 153 -2.33 5.75 6.93
CA LEU A 153 -3.33 5.93 7.98
C LEU A 153 -4.00 4.59 8.32
N PRO A 154 -4.29 4.32 9.61
CA PRO A 154 -5.06 3.16 10.02
C PRO A 154 -6.46 3.16 9.40
N ARG A 155 -7.04 1.98 9.27
CA ARG A 155 -8.42 1.78 8.85
C ARG A 155 -9.36 2.16 9.99
N GLY A 156 -10.53 2.70 9.65
CA GLY A 156 -11.60 2.94 10.63
C GLY A 156 -11.45 4.26 11.39
N ILE A 157 -10.50 5.11 11.01
CA ILE A 157 -10.43 6.48 11.51
C ILE A 157 -11.55 7.34 10.93
N ASP A 158 -12.02 8.32 11.70
CA ASP A 158 -13.00 9.30 11.22
C ASP A 158 -12.37 10.38 10.31
N GLU A 159 -13.23 11.17 9.68
CA GLU A 159 -12.82 12.21 8.73
C GLU A 159 -12.06 13.37 9.40
N GLN A 160 -12.35 13.66 10.66
CA GLN A 160 -11.67 14.72 11.40
C GLN A 160 -10.24 14.29 11.72
N ALA A 161 -10.05 13.09 12.28
CA ALA A 161 -8.75 12.52 12.59
C ALA A 161 -7.88 12.37 11.32
N ARG A 162 -8.51 12.00 10.19
CA ARG A 162 -7.84 12.02 8.89
C ARG A 162 -7.39 13.43 8.51
N THR A 163 -8.27 14.42 8.61
CA THR A 163 -7.98 15.83 8.28
C THR A 163 -6.85 16.38 9.14
N ASP A 164 -6.85 16.08 10.43
CA ASP A 164 -5.82 16.48 11.39
C ASP A 164 -4.43 15.89 11.07
N CYS A 165 -4.38 14.77 10.31
CA CYS A 165 -3.14 14.22 9.77
C CYS A 165 -2.75 14.84 8.42
N VAL A 166 -3.72 15.06 7.54
CA VAL A 166 -3.51 15.57 6.17
C VAL A 166 -3.02 17.02 6.19
N LEU A 167 -3.67 17.89 6.98
CA LEU A 167 -3.37 19.32 7.00
C LEU A 167 -1.90 19.64 7.34
N PRO A 168 -1.29 19.10 8.41
CA PRO A 168 0.11 19.35 8.69
C PRO A 168 1.04 18.68 7.66
N LEU A 169 0.67 17.50 7.13
CA LEU A 169 1.45 16.84 6.08
C LEU A 169 1.54 17.71 4.80
N MET A 170 0.44 18.33 4.38
CA MET A 170 0.40 19.19 3.19
C MET A 170 1.18 20.50 3.36
N GLN A 171 1.49 20.91 4.59
CA GLN A 171 2.29 22.09 4.90
C GLN A 171 3.80 21.81 4.96
N VAL A 172 4.22 20.56 4.81
CA VAL A 172 5.64 20.20 4.73
C VAL A 172 6.12 20.38 3.30
N ASP A 173 7.07 21.30 3.11
CA ASP A 173 7.76 21.57 1.84
C ASP A 173 9.23 21.14 1.87
N HIS A 174 9.79 20.88 3.06
CA HIS A 174 11.12 20.32 3.27
C HIS A 174 11.19 19.48 4.54
N LEU A 175 12.14 18.55 4.56
CA LEU A 175 12.50 17.80 5.77
C LEU A 175 14.01 17.54 5.84
N ASN A 176 14.50 17.40 7.05
CA ASN A 176 15.89 17.05 7.34
C ASN A 176 16.01 15.53 7.59
N PHE A 177 17.06 14.90 7.07
CA PHE A 177 17.36 13.49 7.28
C PHE A 177 18.88 13.30 7.39
N GLY A 178 19.36 12.93 8.58
CA GLY A 178 20.77 13.00 8.91
C GLY A 178 21.29 14.45 8.80
N ASP A 179 22.38 14.65 8.08
CA ASP A 179 23.03 15.94 7.80
C ASP A 179 22.51 16.62 6.52
N ARG A 180 21.42 16.11 5.92
CA ARG A 180 20.90 16.55 4.62
C ARG A 180 19.46 17.04 4.75
N GLN A 181 19.03 17.85 3.79
CA GLN A 181 17.64 18.32 3.66
C GLN A 181 17.12 18.02 2.26
N VAL A 182 15.85 17.63 2.11
CA VAL A 182 15.18 17.42 0.82
C VAL A 182 13.86 18.17 0.78
N SER A 183 13.57 18.82 -0.36
CA SER A 183 12.25 19.39 -0.60
C SER A 183 11.23 18.29 -0.90
N VAL A 184 9.99 18.49 -0.51
CA VAL A 184 8.89 17.56 -0.75
C VAL A 184 7.65 18.32 -1.18
N GLY A 185 6.76 17.66 -1.91
CA GLY A 185 5.50 18.28 -2.30
C GLY A 185 4.61 17.35 -3.09
N MET A 186 3.40 17.84 -3.38
CA MET A 186 2.47 17.13 -4.25
C MET A 186 3.02 17.11 -5.69
N PRO A 187 2.92 15.98 -6.40
CA PRO A 187 3.24 15.97 -7.83
C PRO A 187 2.31 16.92 -8.58
N PRO A 188 2.83 17.69 -9.56
CA PRO A 188 1.98 18.45 -10.46
C PRO A 188 0.97 17.54 -11.16
N ALA A 189 -0.28 17.98 -11.30
CA ALA A 189 -1.36 17.17 -11.89
C ALA A 189 -1.08 16.66 -13.32
N HIS A 190 -0.20 17.35 -14.07
CA HIS A 190 0.20 16.96 -15.41
C HIS A 190 1.23 15.82 -15.44
N GLN A 191 1.87 15.50 -14.31
CA GLN A 191 2.84 14.41 -14.23
C GLN A 191 2.12 13.10 -13.91
N GLN A 192 2.39 12.05 -14.69
CA GLN A 192 1.89 10.72 -14.36
C GLN A 192 2.49 10.26 -13.02
N THR A 193 1.61 9.87 -12.10
CA THR A 193 1.99 9.25 -10.84
C THR A 193 2.68 7.91 -11.12
N PRO A 194 3.92 7.69 -10.67
CA PRO A 194 4.59 6.41 -10.79
C PRO A 194 3.75 5.27 -10.22
N ARG A 195 3.74 4.10 -10.86
CA ARG A 195 2.97 2.93 -10.39
C ARG A 195 3.31 2.54 -8.95
N GLY A 196 4.56 2.72 -8.51
CA GLY A 196 4.95 2.48 -7.13
C GLY A 196 4.23 3.36 -6.10
N LEU A 197 3.66 4.49 -6.50
CA LEU A 197 2.82 5.33 -5.61
C LEU A 197 1.34 4.97 -5.65
N TRP A 198 0.93 4.04 -6.52
CA TRP A 198 -0.45 3.58 -6.55
C TRP A 198 -0.71 2.66 -5.37
N ARG A 199 -1.78 2.93 -4.62
CA ARG A 199 -2.20 2.14 -3.45
C ARG A 199 -2.27 0.64 -3.76
N GLN A 200 -2.76 0.27 -4.94
CA GLN A 200 -2.90 -1.12 -5.38
C GLN A 200 -1.60 -1.89 -5.45
N THR A 201 -0.48 -1.23 -5.74
CA THR A 201 0.85 -1.86 -5.78
C THR A 201 1.21 -2.50 -4.44
N TRP A 202 0.67 -1.95 -3.35
CA TRP A 202 0.94 -2.39 -1.97
C TRP A 202 -0.24 -3.10 -1.33
N CYS A 203 -1.48 -2.82 -1.78
CA CYS A 203 -2.69 -3.29 -1.12
C CYS A 203 -3.35 -4.49 -1.78
N HIS A 204 -2.87 -4.93 -2.96
CA HIS A 204 -3.49 -6.05 -3.66
C HIS A 204 -3.49 -7.32 -2.80
N PRO A 205 -4.65 -7.97 -2.55
CA PRO A 205 -4.71 -9.16 -1.73
C PRO A 205 -3.91 -10.31 -2.32
N SER A 206 -3.02 -10.91 -1.52
CA SER A 206 -2.14 -11.98 -1.97
C SER A 206 -1.95 -13.04 -0.89
N LEU A 207 -1.67 -14.27 -1.32
CA LEU A 207 -1.20 -15.36 -0.46
C LEU A 207 0.28 -15.20 -0.11
N THR A 208 1.03 -14.46 -0.92
CA THR A 208 2.49 -14.37 -0.82
C THR A 208 2.97 -12.93 -0.86
N TRP A 209 3.89 -12.63 0.05
CA TRP A 209 4.41 -11.29 0.28
C TRP A 209 5.91 -11.33 0.53
N ALA A 210 6.63 -10.31 0.06
CA ALA A 210 8.04 -10.17 0.37
C ALA A 210 8.37 -8.73 0.75
N SER A 211 9.30 -8.59 1.69
CA SER A 211 9.76 -7.29 2.18
C SER A 211 10.55 -6.53 1.12
N VAL A 212 10.26 -5.25 0.97
CA VAL A 212 11.03 -4.30 0.17
C VAL A 212 11.93 -3.43 1.05
N THR A 213 11.57 -3.26 2.32
CA THR A 213 12.45 -2.74 3.38
C THR A 213 12.55 -3.80 4.49
N PRO A 214 13.71 -4.02 5.11
CA PRO A 214 13.91 -5.13 6.04
C PRO A 214 13.00 -5.01 7.27
N VAL A 215 12.60 -6.16 7.80
CA VAL A 215 11.84 -6.27 9.04
C VAL A 215 12.82 -6.27 10.20
N VAL A 216 12.62 -5.34 11.14
CA VAL A 216 13.34 -5.32 12.41
C VAL A 216 12.55 -6.15 13.41
N LEU A 217 13.19 -7.15 14.02
CA LEU A 217 12.50 -8.04 14.97
C LEU A 217 12.04 -7.25 16.21
N ASP A 218 10.81 -7.49 16.65
CA ASP A 218 10.26 -6.85 17.86
C ASP A 218 11.01 -7.24 19.13
N ARG A 219 11.55 -8.46 19.14
CA ARG A 219 12.35 -9.02 20.23
C ARG A 219 13.44 -9.95 19.71
N HIS A 220 14.44 -10.21 20.55
CA HIS A 220 15.40 -11.27 20.26
C HIS A 220 14.75 -12.65 20.40
N PRO A 221 15.14 -13.63 19.56
CA PRO A 221 14.74 -15.03 19.76
C PRO A 221 15.21 -15.54 21.12
N LYS A 222 14.35 -16.30 21.80
CA LYS A 222 14.76 -17.05 23.00
C LYS A 222 15.71 -18.18 22.58
N ARG A 223 16.48 -18.72 23.52
CA ARG A 223 17.39 -19.85 23.26
C ARG A 223 16.60 -21.02 22.64
N GLY A 224 17.02 -21.49 21.47
CA GLY A 224 16.37 -22.58 20.74
C GLY A 224 15.11 -22.19 19.95
N GLN A 225 14.64 -20.94 20.04
CA GLN A 225 13.53 -20.46 19.22
C GLN A 225 14.00 -20.09 17.82
N ARG A 226 13.24 -20.48 16.80
CA ARG A 226 13.51 -20.08 15.41
C ARG A 226 13.19 -18.62 15.21
N VAL A 227 13.96 -17.94 14.36
CA VAL A 227 13.74 -16.51 14.06
C VAL A 227 12.42 -16.33 13.30
N GLU A 228 12.06 -17.32 12.48
CA GLU A 228 10.81 -17.44 11.75
C GLU A 228 9.60 -17.37 12.68
N ASP A 229 9.66 -18.02 13.84
CA ASP A 229 8.58 -17.96 14.83
C ASP A 229 8.43 -16.54 15.40
N VAL A 230 9.55 -15.85 15.64
CA VAL A 230 9.52 -14.45 16.11
C VAL A 230 8.91 -13.54 15.05
N VAL A 231 9.23 -13.75 13.77
CA VAL A 231 8.61 -13.00 12.66
C VAL A 231 7.12 -13.30 12.55
N ALA A 232 6.71 -14.57 12.69
CA ALA A 232 5.30 -14.93 12.67
C ALA A 232 4.53 -14.27 13.84
N ASP A 233 5.10 -14.23 15.04
CA ASP A 233 4.54 -13.50 16.18
C ASP A 233 4.42 -11.99 15.87
N SER A 234 5.43 -11.39 15.22
CA SER A 234 5.39 -9.99 14.78
C SER A 234 4.28 -9.72 13.74
N VAL A 235 3.99 -10.68 12.86
CA VAL A 235 2.92 -10.57 11.87
C VAL A 235 1.55 -10.60 12.56
N GLU A 236 1.34 -11.51 13.51
CA GLU A 236 0.09 -11.57 14.29
C GLU A 236 -0.11 -10.33 15.16
N MET A 237 0.95 -9.89 15.85
CA MET A 237 0.91 -8.66 16.65
C MET A 237 0.63 -7.42 15.80
N ALA A 238 1.02 -7.42 14.51
CA ALA A 238 0.71 -6.36 13.57
C ALA A 238 -0.72 -6.44 13.01
N GLY A 239 -1.54 -7.40 13.45
CA GLY A 239 -2.96 -7.50 13.10
C GLY A 239 -3.27 -8.35 11.86
N TYR A 240 -2.33 -9.17 11.40
CA TYR A 240 -2.53 -10.07 10.27
C TYR A 240 -2.67 -11.53 10.74
N PRO A 241 -3.21 -12.43 9.89
CA PRO A 241 -3.19 -13.86 10.18
C PRO A 241 -1.76 -14.37 10.35
N ARG A 242 -1.56 -15.45 11.12
CA ARG A 242 -0.26 -16.11 11.19
C ARG A 242 0.16 -16.63 9.80
N PRO A 243 1.39 -16.38 9.34
CA PRO A 243 1.89 -16.97 8.10
C PRO A 243 2.11 -18.48 8.25
N VAL A 244 1.87 -19.24 7.18
CA VAL A 244 2.12 -20.69 7.12
C VAL A 244 3.55 -21.02 6.70
N ASP A 245 4.25 -20.07 6.06
CA ASP A 245 5.67 -20.16 5.74
C ASP A 245 6.35 -18.80 5.93
N VAL A 246 7.57 -18.83 6.47
CA VAL A 246 8.41 -17.65 6.69
C VAL A 246 9.82 -17.96 6.22
N LYS A 247 10.29 -17.22 5.22
CA LYS A 247 11.66 -17.29 4.73
C LYS A 247 12.40 -16.02 5.10
N LEU A 248 13.65 -16.18 5.53
CA LEU A 248 14.52 -15.09 5.95
C LEU A 248 15.72 -15.00 5.01
N GLY A 249 16.24 -13.79 4.81
CA GLY A 249 17.44 -13.61 4.00
C GLY A 249 17.95 -12.18 3.94
N GLN A 250 19.16 -12.03 3.42
CA GLN A 250 19.73 -10.70 3.19
C GLN A 250 19.19 -10.04 1.93
N PHE A 251 18.57 -10.80 1.02
CA PHE A 251 18.08 -10.34 -0.27
C PHE A 251 16.55 -10.25 -0.26
N SER A 252 16.02 -9.17 -0.82
CA SER A 252 14.60 -9.07 -1.16
C SER A 252 14.32 -9.84 -2.46
N ALA A 253 13.10 -10.36 -2.59
CA ALA A 253 12.60 -10.91 -3.86
C ALA A 253 12.41 -9.82 -4.95
N PHE A 254 12.45 -8.54 -4.57
CA PHE A 254 12.21 -7.44 -5.51
C PHE A 254 13.50 -6.76 -5.97
N ARG A 255 13.71 -6.75 -7.29
CA ARG A 255 14.74 -5.92 -7.92
C ARG A 255 14.63 -4.46 -7.44
N GLY A 256 15.78 -3.85 -7.17
CA GLY A 256 15.88 -2.48 -6.69
C GLY A 256 15.94 -2.36 -5.17
N ALA A 257 15.50 -3.36 -4.41
CA ALA A 257 15.68 -3.36 -2.96
C ALA A 257 17.14 -3.73 -2.59
N PRO A 258 17.86 -2.91 -1.80
CA PRO A 258 19.19 -3.22 -1.28
C PRO A 258 19.19 -4.44 -0.35
N LEU A 259 20.38 -4.90 0.05
CA LEU A 259 20.51 -5.92 1.08
C LEU A 259 20.01 -5.40 2.44
N ALA A 260 19.45 -6.29 3.27
CA ALA A 260 18.97 -5.92 4.60
C ALA A 260 20.06 -5.21 5.44
N ARG A 261 21.31 -5.69 5.41
CA ARG A 261 22.45 -5.09 6.14
C ARG A 261 22.85 -3.68 5.67
N GLU A 262 22.42 -3.25 4.49
CA GLU A 262 22.71 -1.90 3.98
C GLU A 262 21.76 -0.84 4.54
N PHE A 263 20.67 -1.25 5.19
CA PHE A 263 19.79 -0.34 5.91
C PHE A 263 20.32 -0.05 7.30
N SER A 264 19.97 1.12 7.82
CA SER A 264 20.26 1.52 9.20
C SER A 264 18.93 1.72 9.94
N PRO A 265 18.42 0.68 10.63
CA PRO A 265 17.24 0.81 11.48
C PRO A 265 17.39 1.84 12.58
N ARG A 266 16.25 2.35 13.06
CA ARG A 266 16.19 3.24 14.22
C ARG A 266 16.35 2.43 15.50
N SER A 267 15.69 1.28 15.55
CA SER A 267 15.76 0.39 16.69
C SER A 267 16.99 -0.51 16.66
N ARG A 268 17.64 -0.69 17.81
CA ARG A 268 18.59 -1.79 18.01
C ARG A 268 17.87 -3.13 17.89
N GLY A 269 18.55 -4.12 17.32
CA GLY A 269 18.05 -5.48 17.18
C GLY A 269 18.65 -6.19 15.99
N CYS A 270 18.05 -7.31 15.62
CA CYS A 270 18.32 -8.01 14.37
C CYS A 270 17.29 -7.55 13.33
N TRP A 271 17.72 -7.43 12.06
CA TRP A 271 16.83 -7.13 10.95
C TRP A 271 17.22 -7.95 9.73
N THR A 272 16.22 -8.32 8.93
CA THR A 272 16.39 -9.19 7.77
C THR A 272 15.28 -8.94 6.76
N HIS A 273 15.49 -9.32 5.50
CA HIS A 273 14.36 -9.44 4.58
C HIS A 273 13.58 -10.70 4.89
N VAL A 274 12.27 -10.60 4.78
CA VAL A 274 11.34 -11.70 4.95
C VAL A 274 10.52 -11.93 3.68
N ALA A 275 10.17 -13.17 3.43
CA ALA A 275 9.08 -13.57 2.56
C ALA A 275 8.08 -14.42 3.36
N LEU A 276 6.79 -14.17 3.15
CA LEU A 276 5.69 -14.76 3.91
C LEU A 276 4.72 -15.43 2.95
N ALA A 277 4.20 -16.59 3.35
CA ALA A 277 3.03 -17.22 2.74
C ALA A 277 1.90 -17.35 3.76
N PHE A 278 0.65 -17.22 3.30
CA PHE A 278 -0.55 -17.31 4.11
C PHE A 278 -1.51 -18.37 3.53
N GLU A 279 -2.31 -18.99 4.40
CA GLU A 279 -3.37 -19.93 3.99
C GLU A 279 -4.52 -19.23 3.25
N GLN A 280 -4.84 -18.00 3.65
CA GLN A 280 -5.86 -17.14 3.03
C GLN A 280 -5.23 -15.87 2.47
N ARG A 281 -5.87 -15.26 1.46
CA ARG A 281 -5.38 -14.00 0.87
C ARG A 281 -5.42 -12.89 1.93
N VAL A 282 -4.29 -12.20 2.11
CA VAL A 282 -4.18 -11.04 3.01
C VAL A 282 -4.13 -9.79 2.15
N ALA A 283 -4.99 -8.80 2.43
CA ALA A 283 -4.91 -7.47 1.84
C ALA A 283 -3.76 -6.69 2.46
N GLY A 284 -3.13 -5.81 1.67
CA GLY A 284 -2.04 -4.97 2.17
C GLY A 284 -2.41 -3.50 2.43
N PRO A 285 -1.41 -2.65 2.70
CA PRO A 285 0.00 -3.01 2.84
C PRO A 285 0.22 -3.93 4.05
N LEU A 286 1.30 -4.70 4.00
CA LEU A 286 1.84 -5.41 5.16
C LEU A 286 2.98 -4.56 5.72
N LEU A 287 2.77 -4.02 6.92
CA LEU A 287 3.79 -3.33 7.72
C LEU A 287 4.08 -4.17 8.97
N VAL A 288 5.30 -4.69 9.11
CA VAL A 288 5.64 -5.72 10.11
C VAL A 288 6.94 -5.37 10.85
N GLY A 289 6.98 -5.70 12.14
CA GLY A 289 8.17 -5.54 12.99
C GLY A 289 8.23 -4.22 13.74
N LYS A 290 9.35 -4.02 14.43
CA LYS A 290 9.54 -2.95 15.42
C LYS A 290 9.52 -1.55 14.82
N ASP A 291 10.17 -1.40 13.66
CA ASP A 291 10.29 -0.14 12.94
C ASP A 291 9.23 0.01 11.82
N ARG A 292 8.13 -0.77 11.88
CA ARG A 292 7.05 -0.75 10.88
C ARG A 292 6.37 0.61 10.69
N HIS A 293 6.41 1.45 11.73
CA HIS A 293 5.89 2.81 11.69
C HIS A 293 6.92 3.84 11.19
N PHE A 294 8.16 3.43 10.92
CA PHE A 294 9.27 4.31 10.56
C PHE A 294 9.93 3.87 9.24
N GLY A 295 9.09 3.51 8.27
CA GLY A 295 9.47 3.18 6.88
C GLY A 295 10.08 1.80 6.66
N LEU A 296 10.51 1.11 7.72
CA LEU A 296 11.00 -0.27 7.62
C LEU A 296 9.86 -1.28 7.70
N GLY A 297 10.15 -2.54 7.39
CA GLY A 297 9.16 -3.62 7.45
C GLY A 297 7.99 -3.52 6.49
N LEU A 298 8.15 -2.80 5.37
CA LEU A 298 7.17 -2.73 4.29
C LEU A 298 7.30 -3.97 3.40
N LEU A 299 6.20 -4.70 3.22
CA LEU A 299 6.11 -5.80 2.28
C LEU A 299 5.17 -5.46 1.12
N ARG A 300 5.47 -6.06 -0.03
CA ARG A 300 4.72 -5.96 -1.29
C ARG A 300 4.21 -7.35 -1.68
N PRO A 301 3.01 -7.47 -2.29
CA PRO A 301 2.53 -8.76 -2.79
C PRO A 301 3.45 -9.26 -3.90
N VAL A 302 3.71 -10.56 -3.89
CA VAL A 302 4.50 -11.26 -4.91
C VAL A 302 3.54 -11.98 -5.84
N ASP A 303 3.53 -11.58 -7.11
CA ASP A 303 2.63 -12.13 -8.13
C ASP A 303 3.05 -13.52 -8.65
N ASP A 304 4.30 -13.95 -8.39
CA ASP A 304 4.86 -15.22 -8.88
C ASP A 304 5.59 -15.98 -7.75
N VAL A 305 5.06 -17.16 -7.39
CA VAL A 305 5.63 -18.05 -6.36
C VAL A 305 7.08 -18.45 -6.67
N ARG A 306 7.48 -18.44 -7.95
CA ARG A 306 8.87 -18.73 -8.38
C ARG A 306 9.87 -17.65 -7.95
N ALA A 307 9.42 -16.47 -7.54
CA ALA A 307 10.32 -15.42 -7.03
C ALA A 307 10.72 -15.65 -5.55
N LEU A 308 10.18 -16.68 -4.90
CA LEU A 308 10.41 -17.00 -3.48
C LEU A 308 11.25 -18.27 -3.28
N SER A 309 11.71 -18.90 -4.36
CA SER A 309 12.56 -20.10 -4.34
C SER A 309 14.04 -19.76 -4.29
#